data_AF-A0A915U9Q8-F1
#
_entry.id   AF-A0A915U9Q8-F1
#
_cell.length_a   1.000
_cell.length_b   1.000
_cell.length_c   1.000
_cell.angle_alpha   90.00
_cell.angle_beta   90.00
_cell.angle_gamma   90.00
#
_symmetry.space_group_name_H-M   'P 1'
#
loop_
_entity.id
_entity.type
_entity.pdbx_description
1 polymer ?
#
loop_
_entity_poly.entity_id
_entity_poly.type
_entity_poly.pdbx_seq_one_letter_code
_entity_poly.pdbx_strand_id
1 'polypeptide(L)'
;MSLETRITEAAQAAVRRLDEDLRGRLAALTDELTAAAGAAGADAEAAHATAAAELSRRIEELNADLAARDSRLADLEEQLTRDREAQARQIGAMREEADAALAEAERALAEAVRQASLQNEQGRAAALLESSRLARQDVATHVQALAHAVSGMDDATTLSEVLDALAEGLAAQAPRSAVLVFQQDRARIWRRHGFPADAPGIGADLHLPEHADLKAILDSARPAIVEGDGHGPVLGLAALPDGHQGLAVPVAIGGQAAALVYADGGDDPQALPPGWSDAVEVLARHAARCLETLTAMRAAGYARASKPAVVVPMPPHLRVVQRPTLETSMGDALEQARRVARLLVSEIRLNREADVMAGRAAGDLGTRLGDDIERARRTYRQRVPEAVPGREALFDEELVRTLANGDATLLRTGS
;
A
#
# COMPACT_ATOMS: atom_id res chain seq x y z
N MET A 1 -1.44 -92.22 -166.65
CA MET A 1 -1.04 -91.07 -165.80
C MET A 1 -1.70 -89.81 -166.36
N SER A 2 -2.61 -89.23 -165.58
CA SER A 2 -3.39 -88.03 -165.94
C SER A 2 -2.69 -86.77 -165.40
N LEU A 3 -2.90 -85.62 -166.05
CA LEU A 3 -2.33 -84.32 -165.69
C LEU A 3 -2.69 -83.90 -164.25
N GLU A 4 -3.80 -84.42 -163.71
CA GLU A 4 -4.22 -84.23 -162.31
C GLU A 4 -3.21 -84.78 -161.30
N THR A 5 -2.61 -85.95 -161.53
CA THR A 5 -1.75 -86.62 -160.54
C THR A 5 -0.48 -85.81 -160.24
N ARG A 6 0.08 -85.15 -161.26
CA ARG A 6 1.27 -84.28 -161.10
C ARG A 6 0.96 -82.98 -160.35
N ILE A 7 -0.24 -82.43 -160.53
CA ILE A 7 -0.67 -81.22 -159.80
C ILE A 7 -0.89 -81.56 -158.32
N THR A 8 -1.46 -82.72 -158.02
CA THR A 8 -1.67 -83.16 -156.63
C THR A 8 -0.35 -83.42 -155.89
N GLU A 9 0.63 -84.06 -156.52
CA GLU A 9 1.96 -84.27 -155.92
C GLU A 9 2.72 -82.96 -155.70
N ALA A 10 2.68 -82.03 -156.66
CA ALA A 10 3.30 -80.72 -156.53
C ALA A 10 2.65 -79.88 -155.41
N ALA A 11 1.32 -79.93 -155.30
CA ALA A 11 0.58 -79.28 -154.22
C ALA A 11 0.91 -79.89 -152.85
N GLN A 12 0.98 -81.23 -152.75
CA GLN A 12 1.38 -81.90 -151.50
C GLN A 12 2.82 -81.59 -151.09
N ALA A 13 3.75 -81.51 -152.05
CA ALA A 13 5.13 -81.11 -151.77
C ALA A 13 5.24 -79.64 -151.32
N ALA A 14 4.46 -78.75 -151.93
CA ALA A 14 4.40 -77.33 -151.53
C ALA A 14 3.78 -77.16 -150.13
N VAL A 15 2.72 -77.91 -149.82
CA VAL A 15 2.10 -77.92 -148.48
C VAL A 15 3.08 -78.44 -147.43
N ARG A 16 3.82 -79.52 -147.71
CA ARG A 16 4.85 -80.02 -146.78
C ARG A 16 5.97 -79.00 -146.55
N ARG A 17 6.44 -78.33 -147.59
CA ARG A 17 7.46 -77.27 -147.44
C ARG A 17 6.95 -76.08 -146.63
N LEU A 18 5.69 -75.69 -146.84
CA LEU A 18 5.06 -74.61 -146.09
C LEU A 18 4.87 -75.00 -144.61
N ASP A 19 4.46 -76.24 -144.35
CA ASP A 19 4.30 -76.80 -143.00
C ASP A 19 5.65 -76.91 -142.27
N GLU A 20 6.71 -77.31 -142.97
CA GLU A 20 8.08 -77.33 -142.44
C GLU A 20 8.62 -75.91 -142.16
N ASP A 21 8.40 -74.95 -143.06
CA ASP A 21 8.78 -73.54 -142.86
C ASP A 21 7.98 -72.90 -141.71
N LEU A 22 6.68 -73.17 -141.62
CA LEU A 22 5.83 -72.69 -140.53
C LEU A 22 6.24 -73.30 -139.19
N ARG A 23 6.57 -74.60 -139.14
CA ARG A 23 7.11 -75.23 -137.92
C ARG A 23 8.47 -74.64 -137.54
N GLY A 24 9.36 -74.42 -138.51
CA GLY A 24 10.64 -73.79 -138.28
C GLY A 24 10.50 -72.37 -137.71
N ARG A 25 9.59 -71.56 -138.27
CA ARG A 25 9.28 -70.22 -137.78
C ARG A 25 8.61 -70.23 -136.41
N LEU A 26 7.69 -71.15 -136.15
CA LEU A 26 7.05 -71.29 -134.85
C LEU A 26 8.06 -71.73 -133.79
N ALA A 27 8.97 -72.65 -134.11
CA ALA A 27 10.04 -73.04 -133.21
C ALA A 27 10.97 -71.85 -132.90
N ALA A 28 11.39 -71.10 -133.92
CA ALA A 28 12.21 -69.91 -133.75
C ALA A 28 11.52 -68.82 -132.90
N LEU A 29 10.24 -68.54 -133.15
CA LEU A 29 9.44 -67.61 -132.34
C LEU A 29 9.27 -68.11 -130.89
N THR A 30 9.12 -69.42 -130.70
CA THR A 30 9.02 -70.01 -129.37
C THR A 30 10.33 -69.89 -128.62
N ASP A 31 11.46 -70.15 -129.28
CA ASP A 31 12.80 -69.98 -128.70
C ASP A 31 13.10 -68.51 -128.39
N GLU A 32 12.71 -67.57 -129.27
CA GLU A 32 12.83 -66.13 -129.04
C GLU A 32 11.96 -65.67 -127.85
N LEU A 33 10.71 -66.11 -127.76
CA LEU A 33 9.83 -65.80 -126.62
C LEU A 33 10.35 -66.41 -125.32
N THR A 34 10.91 -67.62 -125.38
CA THR A 34 11.48 -68.29 -124.19
C THR A 34 12.76 -67.59 -123.73
N ALA A 35 13.61 -67.15 -124.67
CA ALA A 35 14.80 -66.36 -124.37
C ALA A 35 14.45 -64.98 -123.82
N ALA A 36 13.45 -64.29 -124.40
CA ALA A 36 12.97 -63.01 -123.92
C ALA A 36 12.34 -63.10 -122.53
N ALA A 37 11.55 -64.16 -122.27
CA ALA A 37 10.99 -64.42 -120.94
C ALA A 37 12.08 -64.75 -119.91
N GLY A 38 13.11 -65.50 -120.30
CA GLY A 38 14.28 -65.78 -119.45
C GLY A 38 15.08 -64.52 -119.13
N ALA A 39 15.32 -63.64 -120.11
CA ALA A 39 16.00 -62.37 -119.91
C ALA A 39 15.19 -61.42 -119.01
N ALA A 40 13.89 -61.29 -119.24
CA ALA A 40 13.00 -60.49 -118.39
C ALA A 40 12.92 -61.04 -116.95
N GLY A 41 12.96 -62.36 -116.79
CA GLY A 41 13.04 -63.02 -115.47
C GLY A 41 14.35 -62.69 -114.76
N ALA A 42 15.48 -62.78 -115.45
CA ALA A 42 16.80 -62.44 -114.90
C ALA A 42 16.91 -60.96 -114.52
N ASP A 43 16.37 -60.04 -115.34
CA ASP A 43 16.34 -58.61 -115.05
C ASP A 43 15.45 -58.30 -113.83
N ALA A 44 14.29 -58.97 -113.70
CA ALA A 44 13.41 -58.83 -112.54
C ALA A 44 14.08 -59.36 -111.26
N GLU A 45 14.75 -60.51 -111.31
CA GLU A 45 15.51 -61.07 -110.19
C GLU A 45 16.67 -60.15 -109.77
N ALA A 46 17.41 -59.59 -110.74
CA ALA A 46 18.48 -58.65 -110.47
C ALA A 46 17.97 -57.34 -109.84
N ALA A 47 16.84 -56.81 -110.34
CA ALA A 47 16.18 -55.63 -109.76
C ALA A 47 15.68 -55.90 -108.33
N HIS A 48 15.06 -57.07 -108.09
CA HIS A 48 14.64 -57.49 -106.76
C HIS A 48 15.81 -57.68 -105.79
N ALA A 49 16.90 -58.32 -106.24
CA ALA A 49 18.11 -58.49 -105.44
C ALA A 49 18.73 -57.14 -105.06
N THR A 50 18.76 -56.19 -105.99
CA THR A 50 19.27 -54.83 -105.75
C THR A 50 18.39 -54.07 -104.75
N ALA A 51 17.06 -54.13 -104.92
CA ALA A 51 16.11 -53.51 -104.00
C ALA A 51 16.16 -54.14 -102.60
N ALA A 52 16.32 -55.47 -102.51
CA ALA A 52 16.47 -56.18 -101.25
C ALA A 52 17.78 -55.83 -100.53
N ALA A 53 18.88 -55.67 -101.27
CA ALA A 53 20.16 -55.21 -100.72
C ALA A 53 20.06 -53.77 -100.19
N GLU A 54 19.41 -52.87 -100.92
CA GLU A 54 19.22 -51.48 -100.50
C GLU A 54 18.30 -51.38 -99.26
N LEU A 55 17.20 -52.15 -99.22
CA LEU A 55 16.35 -52.23 -98.03
C LEU A 55 17.10 -52.80 -96.82
N SER A 56 17.94 -53.83 -97.01
CA SER A 56 18.76 -54.40 -95.94
C SER A 56 19.74 -53.38 -95.38
N ARG A 57 20.44 -52.64 -96.27
CA ARG A 57 21.32 -51.54 -95.89
C ARG A 57 20.58 -50.46 -95.11
N ARG A 58 19.37 -50.10 -95.55
CA ARG A 58 18.56 -49.08 -94.87
C ARG A 58 18.08 -49.53 -93.50
N ILE A 59 17.74 -50.81 -93.32
CA ILE A 59 17.38 -51.39 -92.03
C ILE A 59 18.59 -51.38 -91.08
N GLU A 60 19.79 -51.72 -91.56
CA GLU A 60 21.03 -51.66 -90.77
C GLU A 60 21.34 -50.23 -90.30
N GLU A 61 21.23 -49.25 -91.20
CA GLU A 61 21.39 -47.81 -90.85
C GLU A 61 20.40 -47.37 -89.76
N LEU A 62 19.11 -47.70 -89.92
CA LEU A 62 18.08 -47.35 -88.95
C LEU A 62 18.28 -48.05 -87.59
N ASN A 63 18.72 -49.31 -87.60
CA ASN A 63 19.03 -50.04 -86.38
C ASN A 63 20.24 -49.44 -85.65
N ALA A 64 21.26 -48.99 -86.38
CA ALA A 64 22.40 -48.29 -85.80
C ALA A 64 21.99 -46.94 -85.18
N ASP A 65 21.14 -46.17 -85.86
CA ASP A 65 20.59 -44.91 -85.35
C ASP A 65 19.72 -45.13 -84.09
N LEU A 66 18.89 -46.17 -84.06
CA LEU A 66 18.09 -46.54 -82.89
C LEU A 66 18.98 -46.93 -81.71
N ALA A 67 19.99 -47.78 -81.93
CA ALA A 67 20.94 -48.15 -80.89
C ALA A 67 21.70 -46.94 -80.31
N ALA A 68 22.08 -45.98 -81.17
CA ALA A 68 22.72 -44.75 -80.72
C ALA A 68 21.77 -43.85 -79.90
N ARG A 69 20.49 -43.78 -80.29
CA ARG A 69 19.47 -43.04 -79.52
C ARG A 69 19.17 -43.69 -78.18
N ASP A 70 19.07 -45.00 -78.13
CA ASP A 70 18.82 -45.75 -76.89
C ASP A 70 19.98 -45.59 -75.91
N SER A 71 21.24 -45.63 -76.38
CA SER A 71 22.40 -45.32 -75.55
C SER A 71 22.34 -43.89 -75.01
N ARG A 72 21.97 -42.90 -75.83
CA ARG A 72 21.87 -41.50 -75.40
C ARG A 72 20.74 -41.29 -74.39
N LEU A 73 19.62 -42.00 -74.53
CA LEU A 73 18.53 -41.98 -73.57
C LEU A 73 18.96 -42.58 -72.23
N ALA A 74 19.66 -43.72 -72.25
CA ALA A 74 20.19 -44.33 -71.04
C ALA A 74 21.17 -43.40 -70.29
N ASP A 75 22.07 -42.72 -71.01
CA ASP A 75 23.00 -41.76 -70.42
C ASP A 75 22.27 -40.56 -69.78
N LEU A 76 21.22 -40.04 -70.43
CA LEU A 76 20.41 -38.94 -69.90
C LEU A 76 19.59 -39.36 -68.68
N GLU A 77 19.02 -40.57 -68.68
CA GLU A 77 18.31 -41.12 -67.53
C GLU A 77 19.24 -41.30 -66.33
N GLU A 78 20.47 -41.77 -66.57
CA GLU A 78 21.49 -41.88 -65.53
C GLU A 78 21.90 -40.51 -64.98
N GLN A 79 22.10 -39.51 -65.84
CA GLN A 79 22.38 -38.13 -65.43
C GLN A 79 21.25 -37.53 -64.60
N LEU A 80 20.00 -37.66 -65.05
CA LEU A 80 18.83 -37.17 -64.30
C LEU A 80 18.70 -37.84 -62.93
N THR A 81 19.05 -39.13 -62.83
CA THR A 81 19.03 -39.85 -61.56
C THR A 81 20.11 -39.33 -60.62
N ARG A 82 21.34 -39.14 -61.12
CA ARG A 82 22.45 -38.54 -60.35
C ARG A 82 22.12 -37.13 -59.87
N ASP A 83 21.55 -36.30 -60.73
CA ASP A 83 21.18 -34.92 -60.40
C ASP A 83 20.07 -34.87 -59.34
N ARG A 84 19.06 -35.75 -59.44
CA ARG A 84 17.99 -35.88 -58.42
C ARG A 84 18.55 -36.33 -57.09
N GLU A 85 19.46 -37.29 -57.06
CA GLU A 85 20.11 -37.75 -55.84
C GLU A 85 21.02 -36.67 -55.22
N ALA A 86 21.71 -35.88 -56.05
CA ALA A 86 22.49 -34.74 -55.58
C ALA A 86 21.59 -33.65 -54.97
N GLN A 87 20.49 -33.31 -55.64
CA GLN A 87 19.49 -32.36 -55.12
C GLN A 87 18.84 -32.86 -53.82
N ALA A 88 18.46 -34.14 -53.75
CA ALA A 88 17.88 -34.73 -52.56
C ALA A 88 18.84 -34.66 -51.37
N ARG A 89 20.14 -34.94 -51.59
CA ARG A 89 21.18 -34.79 -50.56
C ARG A 89 21.36 -33.35 -50.11
N GLN A 90 21.36 -32.40 -51.04
CA GLN A 90 21.48 -30.98 -50.71
C GLN A 90 20.27 -30.49 -49.88
N ILE A 91 19.04 -30.86 -50.27
CA ILE A 91 17.83 -30.53 -49.51
C ILE A 91 17.85 -31.19 -48.13
N GLY A 92 18.31 -32.43 -48.02
CA GLY A 92 18.46 -33.13 -46.74
C GLY A 92 19.42 -32.40 -45.80
N ALA A 93 20.60 -32.04 -46.29
CA ALA A 93 21.59 -31.29 -45.50
C ALA A 93 21.07 -29.92 -45.04
N MET A 94 20.40 -29.17 -45.92
CA MET A 94 19.80 -27.88 -45.55
C MET A 94 18.69 -28.01 -44.51
N ARG A 95 17.91 -29.10 -44.54
CA ARG A 95 16.88 -29.37 -43.52
C ARG A 95 17.49 -29.72 -42.18
N GLU A 96 18.52 -30.58 -42.15
CA GLU A 96 19.22 -30.93 -40.91
C GLU A 96 19.88 -29.69 -40.26
N GLU A 97 20.47 -28.80 -41.06
CA GLU A 97 21.03 -27.54 -40.59
C GLU A 97 19.95 -26.61 -40.02
N ALA A 98 18.80 -26.49 -40.70
CA ALA A 98 17.67 -25.70 -40.22
C ALA A 98 17.08 -26.25 -38.92
N ASP A 99 16.93 -27.58 -38.80
CA ASP A 99 16.42 -28.23 -37.60
C ASP A 99 17.39 -28.06 -36.42
N ALA A 100 18.70 -28.16 -36.66
CA ALA A 100 19.72 -27.91 -35.66
C ALA A 100 19.71 -26.44 -35.18
N ALA A 101 19.60 -25.48 -36.11
CA ALA A 101 19.50 -24.06 -35.78
C ALA A 101 18.22 -23.72 -35.00
N LEU A 102 17.09 -24.35 -35.35
CA LEU A 102 15.84 -24.19 -34.62
C LEU A 102 15.97 -24.73 -33.18
N ALA A 103 16.53 -25.93 -33.01
CA ALA A 103 16.75 -26.51 -31.69
C ALA A 103 17.68 -25.66 -30.81
N GLU A 104 18.70 -25.03 -31.39
CA GLU A 104 19.58 -24.10 -30.69
C GLU A 104 18.83 -22.82 -30.27
N ALA A 105 18.04 -22.23 -31.18
CA ALA A 105 17.23 -21.05 -30.90
C ALA A 105 16.18 -21.31 -29.80
N GLU A 106 15.53 -22.48 -29.80
CA GLU A 106 14.57 -22.87 -28.76
C GLU A 106 15.25 -23.00 -27.39
N ARG A 107 16.44 -23.60 -27.32
CA ARG A 107 17.22 -23.68 -26.07
C ARG A 107 17.63 -22.31 -25.57
N ALA A 108 18.10 -21.43 -26.46
CA ALA A 108 18.48 -20.06 -26.12
C ALA A 108 17.28 -19.26 -25.59
N LEU A 109 16.10 -19.41 -26.21
CA LEU A 109 14.87 -18.77 -25.76
C LEU A 109 14.43 -19.30 -24.39
N ALA A 110 14.46 -20.62 -24.19
CA ALA A 110 14.09 -21.23 -22.90
C ALA A 110 15.02 -20.78 -21.77
N GLU A 111 16.32 -20.61 -22.05
CA GLU A 111 17.28 -20.05 -21.10
C GLU A 111 16.97 -18.59 -20.79
N ALA A 112 16.77 -17.76 -21.80
CA ALA A 112 16.47 -16.34 -21.64
C ALA A 112 15.18 -16.11 -20.84
N VAL A 113 14.13 -16.89 -21.10
CA VAL A 113 12.87 -16.84 -20.34
C VAL A 113 13.10 -17.22 -18.87
N ARG A 114 13.88 -18.26 -18.60
CA ARG A 114 14.19 -18.68 -17.22
C ARG A 114 14.96 -17.61 -16.47
N GLN A 115 15.96 -17.00 -17.10
CA GLN A 115 16.75 -15.92 -16.52
C GLN A 115 15.89 -14.68 -16.23
N ALA A 116 15.02 -14.29 -17.17
CA ALA A 116 14.10 -13.19 -16.96
C ALA A 116 13.13 -13.45 -15.80
N SER A 117 12.63 -14.69 -15.65
CA SER A 117 11.78 -15.07 -14.51
C SER A 117 12.52 -14.94 -13.18
N LEU A 118 13.74 -15.47 -13.09
CA LEU A 118 14.56 -15.38 -11.88
C LEU A 118 14.89 -13.93 -11.52
N GLN A 119 15.23 -13.09 -12.50
CA GLN A 119 15.48 -11.67 -12.28
C GLN A 119 14.24 -10.94 -11.77
N ASN A 120 13.05 -11.26 -12.30
CA ASN A 120 11.79 -10.67 -11.84
C ASN A 120 11.46 -11.11 -10.40
N GLU A 121 11.65 -12.38 -10.08
CA GLU A 121 11.48 -12.90 -8.71
C GLU A 121 12.46 -12.25 -7.72
N GLN A 122 13.73 -12.13 -8.09
CA GLN A 122 14.75 -11.44 -7.29
C GLN A 122 14.43 -9.96 -7.10
N GLY A 123 14.01 -9.27 -8.16
CA GLY A 123 13.59 -7.87 -8.10
C GLY A 123 12.39 -7.67 -7.17
N ARG A 124 11.39 -8.55 -7.23
CA ARG A 124 10.23 -8.53 -6.33
C ARG A 124 10.61 -8.80 -4.87
N ALA A 125 11.47 -9.79 -4.62
CA ALA A 125 11.94 -10.10 -3.27
C ALA A 125 12.74 -8.93 -2.67
N ALA A 126 13.63 -8.31 -3.46
CA ALA A 126 14.40 -7.14 -3.03
C ALA A 126 13.49 -5.94 -2.71
N ALA A 127 12.49 -5.66 -3.55
CA ALA A 127 11.52 -4.59 -3.31
C ALA A 127 10.70 -4.80 -2.03
N LEU A 128 10.27 -6.04 -1.74
CA LEU A 128 9.55 -6.37 -0.51
C LEU A 128 10.41 -6.17 0.74
N LEU A 129 11.68 -6.60 0.69
CA LEU A 129 12.62 -6.41 1.80
C LEU A 129 12.90 -4.93 2.05
N GLU A 130 13.06 -4.13 1.00
CA GLU A 130 13.29 -2.68 1.13
C GLU A 130 12.05 -1.97 1.71
N SER A 131 10.84 -2.28 1.22
CA SER A 131 9.60 -1.76 1.79
C SER A 131 9.44 -2.10 3.27
N SER A 132 9.74 -3.35 3.67
CA SER A 132 9.73 -3.77 5.07
C SER A 132 10.80 -3.07 5.92
N ARG A 133 11.95 -2.74 5.32
CA ARG A 133 13.02 -1.99 5.99
C ARG A 133 12.61 -0.54 6.25
N LEU A 134 12.07 0.13 5.24
CA LEU A 134 11.57 1.51 5.35
C LEU A 134 10.46 1.60 6.40
N ALA A 135 9.47 0.71 6.35
CA ALA A 135 8.39 0.67 7.35
C ALA A 135 8.92 0.46 8.78
N ARG A 136 9.94 -0.39 8.97
CA ARG A 136 10.59 -0.56 10.29
C ARG A 136 11.36 0.67 10.74
N GLN A 137 12.02 1.38 9.82
CA GLN A 137 12.71 2.63 10.13
C GLN A 137 11.73 3.75 10.50
N ASP A 138 10.60 3.84 9.82
CA ASP A 138 9.55 4.80 10.14
C ASP A 138 9.00 4.53 11.54
N VAL A 139 8.63 3.28 11.86
CA VAL A 139 8.17 2.90 13.21
C VAL A 139 9.22 3.24 14.27
N ALA A 140 10.50 2.91 14.02
CA ALA A 140 11.58 3.23 14.96
C ALA A 140 11.73 4.74 15.19
N THR A 141 11.53 5.56 14.15
CA THR A 141 11.59 7.03 14.22
C THR A 141 10.47 7.59 15.09
N HIS A 142 9.24 7.09 14.92
CA HIS A 142 8.09 7.53 15.73
C HIS A 142 8.22 7.12 17.19
N VAL A 143 8.73 5.91 17.48
CA VAL A 143 9.01 5.45 18.85
C VAL A 143 10.11 6.30 19.49
N GLN A 144 11.15 6.65 18.74
CA GLN A 144 12.21 7.53 19.25
C GLN A 144 11.69 8.94 19.56
N ALA A 145 10.81 9.49 18.70
CA ALA A 145 10.17 10.77 18.93
C ALA A 145 9.25 10.74 20.17
N LEU A 146 8.50 9.66 20.36
CA LEU A 146 7.69 9.43 21.56
C LEU A 146 8.56 9.44 22.82
N ALA A 147 9.65 8.67 22.83
CA ALA A 147 10.57 8.61 23.97
C ALA A 147 11.22 9.97 24.26
N HIS A 148 11.60 10.72 23.22
CA HIS A 148 12.15 12.07 23.36
C HIS A 148 11.15 13.04 23.99
N ALA A 149 9.88 13.01 23.55
CA ALA A 149 8.83 13.85 24.11
C ALA A 149 8.53 13.51 25.59
N VAL A 150 8.54 12.23 25.96
CA VAL A 150 8.42 11.80 27.36
C VAL A 150 9.55 12.37 28.23
N SER A 151 10.81 12.22 27.80
CA SER A 151 11.95 12.78 28.53
C SER A 151 11.88 14.31 28.61
N GLY A 152 11.47 14.99 27.53
CA GLY A 152 11.29 16.45 27.53
C GLY A 152 10.22 16.93 28.51
N MET A 153 9.16 16.14 28.72
CA MET A 153 8.15 16.43 29.74
C MET A 153 8.63 16.14 31.17
N ASP A 154 9.54 15.18 31.37
CA ASP A 154 10.14 14.88 32.68
C ASP A 154 11.12 15.97 33.12
N ASP A 155 11.89 16.51 32.16
CA ASP A 155 12.86 17.59 32.40
C ASP A 155 12.20 18.97 32.58
N ALA A 156 10.92 19.09 32.21
CA ALA A 156 10.17 20.33 32.30
C ALA A 156 9.93 20.79 33.74
N THR A 157 10.25 22.05 34.01
CA THR A 157 10.11 22.69 35.33
C THR A 157 8.86 23.56 35.45
N THR A 158 8.19 23.83 34.31
CA THR A 158 6.97 24.63 34.26
C THR A 158 5.84 23.93 33.51
N LEU A 159 4.58 24.26 33.86
CA LEU A 159 3.41 23.73 33.15
C LEU A 159 3.46 24.06 31.64
N SER A 160 3.95 25.25 31.29
CA SER A 160 4.11 25.67 29.90
C SER A 160 5.12 24.82 29.15
N GLU A 161 6.26 24.50 29.78
CA GLU A 161 7.28 23.60 29.20
C GLU A 161 6.72 22.20 28.95
N VAL A 162 5.92 21.65 29.88
CA VAL A 162 5.24 20.36 29.67
C VAL A 162 4.28 20.42 28.49
N LEU A 163 3.47 21.48 28.38
CA LEU A 163 2.52 21.64 27.27
C LEU A 163 3.21 21.88 25.92
N ASP A 164 4.36 22.57 25.92
CA ASP A 164 5.17 22.77 24.72
C ASP A 164 5.84 21.46 24.27
N ALA A 165 6.43 20.70 25.19
CA ALA A 165 7.00 19.38 24.90
C ALA A 165 5.94 18.37 24.44
N LEU A 166 4.73 18.42 25.03
CA LEU A 166 3.58 17.65 24.57
C LEU A 166 3.19 18.00 23.14
N ALA A 167 3.09 19.30 22.82
CA ALA A 167 2.72 19.75 21.48
C ALA A 167 3.75 19.33 20.42
N GLU A 168 5.05 19.43 20.74
CA GLU A 168 6.13 18.97 19.86
C GLU A 168 6.08 17.45 19.66
N GLY A 169 5.85 16.69 20.74
CA GLY A 169 5.65 15.25 20.66
C GLY A 169 4.47 14.87 19.76
N LEU A 170 3.32 15.54 19.90
CA LEU A 170 2.14 15.29 19.07
C LEU A 170 2.37 15.61 17.59
N ALA A 171 3.08 16.71 17.29
CA ALA A 171 3.43 17.06 15.92
C ALA A 171 4.33 16.01 15.23
N ALA A 172 5.11 15.25 16.01
CA ALA A 172 5.90 14.14 15.49
C ALA A 172 5.10 12.84 15.30
N GLN A 173 3.89 12.71 15.88
CA GLN A 173 3.06 11.50 15.77
C GLN A 173 1.92 11.63 14.76
N ALA A 174 1.51 12.85 14.41
CA ALA A 174 0.39 13.08 13.51
C ALA A 174 0.58 14.33 12.65
N PRO A 175 0.15 14.28 11.36
CA PRO A 175 0.22 15.42 10.44
C PRO A 175 -0.47 16.67 10.98
N ARG A 176 -1.67 16.54 11.58
CA ARG A 176 -2.32 17.63 12.29
C ARG A 176 -2.44 17.30 13.77
N SER A 177 -2.06 18.24 14.61
CA SER A 177 -2.21 18.11 16.06
C SER A 177 -2.39 19.44 16.77
N ALA A 178 -3.14 19.45 17.87
CA ALA A 178 -3.43 20.65 18.64
C ALA A 178 -3.48 20.35 20.13
N VAL A 179 -3.08 21.34 20.93
CA VAL A 179 -3.24 21.36 22.38
C VAL A 179 -4.13 22.53 22.74
N LEU A 180 -5.25 22.26 23.40
CA LEU A 180 -6.20 23.24 23.90
C LEU A 180 -6.11 23.27 25.42
N VAL A 181 -6.08 24.47 26.02
CA VAL A 181 -6.06 24.67 27.47
C VAL A 181 -7.37 25.32 27.89
N PHE A 182 -8.03 24.75 28.90
CA PHE A 182 -9.34 25.24 29.33
C PHE A 182 -9.22 26.17 30.52
N GLN A 183 -9.95 27.29 30.46
CA GLN A 183 -10.14 28.21 31.57
C GLN A 183 -11.60 28.63 31.61
N GLN A 184 -12.31 28.22 32.66
CA GLN A 184 -13.74 28.47 32.83
C GLN A 184 -14.53 27.91 31.63
N ASP A 185 -15.06 28.81 30.79
CA ASP A 185 -15.96 28.52 29.67
C ASP A 185 -15.30 28.76 28.30
N ARG A 186 -13.95 28.74 28.28
CA ARG A 186 -13.13 28.98 27.10
C ARG A 186 -12.08 27.90 26.93
N ALA A 187 -11.86 27.50 25.69
CA ALA A 187 -10.75 26.65 25.27
C ALA A 187 -9.75 27.49 24.47
N ARG A 188 -8.57 27.74 25.03
CA ARG A 188 -7.51 28.45 24.33
C ARG A 188 -6.63 27.50 23.55
N ILE A 189 -6.37 27.80 22.28
CA ILE A 189 -5.40 27.05 21.48
C ILE A 189 -3.99 27.38 21.95
N TRP A 190 -3.35 26.45 22.64
CA TRP A 190 -1.98 26.58 23.15
C TRP A 190 -0.95 26.40 22.03
N ARG A 191 -1.12 25.33 21.25
CA ARG A 191 -0.28 24.99 20.10
C ARG A 191 -1.13 24.27 19.06
N ARG A 192 -0.73 24.43 17.79
CA ARG A 192 -1.27 23.67 16.66
C ARG A 192 -0.19 23.39 15.64
N HIS A 193 -0.30 22.27 14.94
CA HIS A 193 0.57 21.83 13.87
C HIS A 193 -0.28 21.31 12.70
N GLY A 194 0.15 21.55 11.46
CA GLY A 194 -0.49 21.01 10.24
C GLY A 194 -1.88 21.54 9.86
N PHE A 195 -2.54 22.32 10.72
CA PHE A 195 -3.86 22.91 10.39
C PHE A 195 -3.77 24.01 9.32
N PRO A 196 -4.80 24.16 8.48
CA PRO A 196 -4.84 25.19 7.44
C PRO A 196 -4.85 26.61 8.04
N ALA A 197 -4.63 27.62 7.21
CA ALA A 197 -4.44 29.00 7.67
C ALA A 197 -5.73 29.67 8.19
N ASP A 198 -6.89 29.21 7.71
CA ASP A 198 -8.23 29.64 8.12
C ASP A 198 -8.67 29.03 9.46
N ALA A 199 -8.04 27.94 9.89
CA ALA A 199 -8.27 27.36 11.21
C ALA A 199 -7.80 28.32 12.33
N PRO A 200 -8.47 28.34 13.49
CA PRO A 200 -8.12 29.23 14.59
C PRO A 200 -6.64 29.13 14.99
N GLY A 201 -5.99 30.29 15.14
CA GLY A 201 -4.56 30.41 15.41
C GLY A 201 -4.16 30.12 16.86
N ILE A 202 -2.85 30.06 17.11
CA ILE A 202 -2.32 29.99 18.47
C ILE A 202 -2.81 31.22 19.27
N GLY A 203 -3.36 30.98 20.45
CA GLY A 203 -3.93 32.00 21.34
C GLY A 203 -5.41 32.33 21.08
N ALA A 204 -6.03 31.76 20.03
CA ALA A 204 -7.47 31.90 19.82
C ALA A 204 -8.25 31.20 20.95
N ASP A 205 -9.35 31.82 21.38
CA ASP A 205 -10.26 31.28 22.39
C ASP A 205 -11.53 30.78 21.71
N LEU A 206 -11.85 29.49 21.89
CA LEU A 206 -13.13 28.89 21.51
C LEU A 206 -14.09 28.96 22.68
N HIS A 207 -15.36 29.31 22.44
CA HIS A 207 -16.36 29.40 23.49
C HIS A 207 -17.01 28.03 23.71
N LEU A 208 -16.77 27.41 24.87
CA LEU A 208 -17.20 26.02 25.14
C LEU A 208 -18.69 25.74 24.91
N PRO A 209 -19.64 26.64 25.22
CA PRO A 209 -21.07 26.42 24.96
C PRO A 209 -21.42 26.30 23.48
N GLU A 210 -20.59 26.83 22.58
CA GLU A 210 -20.76 26.73 21.13
C GLU A 210 -20.23 25.40 20.57
N HIS A 211 -19.52 24.62 21.38
CA HIS A 211 -18.85 23.37 20.99
C HIS A 211 -19.29 22.21 21.90
N ALA A 212 -20.46 21.65 21.59
CA ALA A 212 -21.05 20.54 22.36
C ALA A 212 -20.18 19.27 22.35
N ASP A 213 -19.44 19.04 21.26
CA ASP A 213 -18.46 17.98 21.09
C ASP A 213 -17.29 18.10 22.08
N LEU A 214 -16.66 19.28 22.15
CA LEU A 214 -15.63 19.59 23.15
C LEU A 214 -16.17 19.39 24.57
N LYS A 215 -17.35 19.93 24.85
CA LYS A 215 -17.96 19.81 26.18
C LYS A 215 -18.19 18.36 26.59
N ALA A 216 -18.74 17.53 25.70
CA ALA A 216 -19.00 16.12 25.97
C ALA A 216 -17.72 15.34 26.31
N ILE A 217 -16.63 15.61 25.58
CA ILE A 217 -15.33 14.97 25.81
C ILE A 217 -14.79 15.37 27.19
N LEU A 218 -14.86 16.66 27.55
CA LEU A 218 -14.38 17.17 28.83
C LEU A 218 -15.20 16.63 30.02
N ASP A 219 -16.52 16.60 29.89
CA ASP A 219 -17.42 16.06 30.92
C ASP A 219 -17.14 14.57 31.19
N SER A 220 -16.79 13.81 30.14
CA SER A 220 -16.45 12.39 30.26
C SER A 220 -15.05 12.13 30.84
N ALA A 221 -14.13 13.10 30.69
CA ALA A 221 -12.70 12.97 30.97
C ALA A 221 -12.07 11.69 30.37
N ARG A 222 -12.56 11.26 29.20
CA ARG A 222 -12.09 10.06 28.49
C ARG A 222 -11.65 10.39 27.06
N PRO A 223 -10.71 9.61 26.49
CA PRO A 223 -10.39 9.70 25.07
C PRO A 223 -11.64 9.49 24.22
N ALA A 224 -11.75 10.27 23.16
CA ALA A 224 -12.81 10.17 22.16
C ALA A 224 -12.21 10.11 20.77
N ILE A 225 -12.68 9.15 19.97
CA ILE A 225 -12.43 9.14 18.53
C ILE A 225 -13.46 10.07 17.90
N VAL A 226 -13.00 10.99 17.07
CA VAL A 226 -13.84 11.91 16.32
C VAL A 226 -13.80 11.50 14.86
N GLU A 227 -14.94 11.26 14.25
CA GLU A 227 -15.03 10.88 12.84
C GLU A 227 -15.44 12.10 12.02
N GLY A 228 -14.79 12.27 10.86
CA GLY A 228 -15.17 13.29 9.90
C GLY A 228 -16.44 12.86 9.18
N ASP A 229 -17.45 13.73 9.24
CA ASP A 229 -18.67 13.65 8.46
C ASP A 229 -18.65 14.60 7.26
N GLY A 230 -17.50 15.23 6.98
CA GLY A 230 -17.33 16.17 5.86
C GLY A 230 -18.04 17.50 6.06
N HIS A 231 -18.73 17.71 7.19
CA HIS A 231 -19.55 18.87 7.47
C HIS A 231 -19.00 19.70 8.63
N GLY A 232 -18.34 20.81 8.29
CA GLY A 232 -17.93 21.81 9.28
C GLY A 232 -16.70 21.43 10.12
N PRO A 233 -16.26 22.30 11.03
CA PRO A 233 -15.05 22.09 11.80
C PRO A 233 -15.26 21.13 12.98
N VAL A 234 -14.39 20.12 13.09
CA VAL A 234 -14.32 19.22 14.23
C VAL A 234 -13.67 19.93 15.42
N LEU A 235 -14.31 19.88 16.61
CA LEU A 235 -13.82 20.51 17.84
C LEU A 235 -13.53 22.02 17.69
N GLY A 236 -14.18 22.68 16.73
CA GLY A 236 -13.92 24.09 16.40
C GLY A 236 -12.54 24.36 15.78
N LEU A 237 -11.81 23.31 15.34
CA LEU A 237 -10.45 23.45 14.77
C LEU A 237 -10.51 23.57 13.24
N ALA A 238 -10.79 22.48 12.54
CA ALA A 238 -10.86 22.43 11.08
C ALA A 238 -11.73 21.27 10.63
N ALA A 239 -12.15 21.29 9.35
CA ALA A 239 -12.87 20.17 8.77
C ALA A 239 -12.00 18.90 8.73
N LEU A 240 -12.66 17.76 8.91
CA LEU A 240 -12.08 16.43 8.79
C LEU A 240 -12.82 15.71 7.64
N PRO A 241 -12.13 15.20 6.61
CA PRO A 241 -12.78 14.54 5.48
C PRO A 241 -13.61 13.32 5.88
N ASP A 242 -14.60 12.97 5.05
CA ASP A 242 -15.47 11.81 5.26
C ASP A 242 -14.67 10.51 5.47
N GLY A 243 -14.96 9.82 6.57
CA GLY A 243 -14.31 8.54 6.90
C GLY A 243 -12.90 8.66 7.47
N HIS A 244 -12.39 9.88 7.66
CA HIS A 244 -11.16 10.11 8.41
C HIS A 244 -11.47 10.15 9.90
N GLN A 245 -10.51 9.71 10.72
CA GLN A 245 -10.64 9.70 12.17
C GLN A 245 -9.58 10.59 12.81
N GLY A 246 -9.98 11.32 13.84
CA GLY A 246 -9.12 12.04 14.77
C GLY A 246 -9.26 11.47 16.18
N LEU A 247 -8.27 11.72 17.01
CA LEU A 247 -8.27 11.33 18.42
C LEU A 247 -8.18 12.57 19.29
N ALA A 248 -9.12 12.70 20.22
CA ALA A 248 -9.17 13.74 21.24
C ALA A 248 -8.94 13.12 22.63
N VAL A 249 -7.89 13.52 23.34
CA VAL A 249 -7.54 12.96 24.65
C VAL A 249 -7.50 14.05 25.72
N PRO A 250 -8.39 14.01 26.73
CA PRO A 250 -8.35 14.93 27.85
C PRO A 250 -7.07 14.76 28.68
N VAL A 251 -6.45 15.88 29.04
CA VAL A 251 -5.33 15.95 29.96
C VAL A 251 -5.88 16.44 31.30
N ALA A 252 -6.14 15.49 32.20
CA ALA A 252 -6.77 15.77 33.48
C ALA A 252 -5.74 16.06 34.59
N ILE A 253 -6.05 17.05 35.44
CA ILE A 253 -5.31 17.34 36.67
C ILE A 253 -6.27 17.10 37.83
N GLY A 254 -6.01 16.08 38.65
CA GLY A 254 -6.87 15.75 39.79
C GLY A 254 -8.28 15.31 39.38
N GLY A 255 -8.41 14.68 38.20
CA GLY A 255 -9.69 14.21 37.66
C GLY A 255 -10.50 15.26 36.89
N GLN A 256 -10.05 16.51 36.83
CA GLN A 256 -10.67 17.56 36.00
C GLN A 256 -9.85 17.81 34.74
N ALA A 257 -10.48 17.78 33.56
CA ALA A 257 -9.81 18.06 32.29
C ALA A 257 -9.33 19.53 32.26
N ALA A 258 -8.02 19.74 32.29
CA ALA A 258 -7.39 21.06 32.26
C ALA A 258 -6.91 21.44 30.84
N ALA A 259 -6.63 20.43 30.03
CA ALA A 259 -6.31 20.57 28.62
C ALA A 259 -6.90 19.41 27.80
N LEU A 260 -6.90 19.55 26.48
CA LEU A 260 -7.31 18.54 25.51
C LEU A 260 -6.24 18.50 24.44
N VAL A 261 -5.75 17.31 24.11
CA VAL A 261 -4.96 17.11 22.91
C VAL A 261 -5.84 16.57 21.80
N TYR A 262 -5.56 16.97 20.57
CA TYR A 262 -6.22 16.47 19.38
C TYR A 262 -5.17 16.14 18.33
N ALA A 263 -5.37 15.05 17.58
CA ALA A 263 -4.51 14.64 16.48
C ALA A 263 -5.30 13.92 15.38
N ASP A 264 -4.95 14.15 14.11
CA ASP A 264 -5.52 13.46 12.94
C ASP A 264 -4.55 13.44 11.73
N GLY A 265 -4.94 12.73 10.66
CA GLY A 265 -4.16 12.60 9.43
C GLY A 265 -4.33 13.74 8.41
N GLY A 266 -5.20 14.70 8.67
CA GLY A 266 -5.58 15.73 7.71
C GLY A 266 -6.19 15.13 6.46
N ASP A 267 -5.72 15.60 5.31
CA ASP A 267 -6.19 15.15 3.98
C ASP A 267 -5.59 13.80 3.56
N ASP A 268 -4.53 13.33 4.23
CA ASP A 268 -3.88 12.06 3.93
C ASP A 268 -3.91 11.12 5.15
N PRO A 269 -4.87 10.18 5.22
CA PRO A 269 -4.98 9.26 6.34
C PRO A 269 -3.84 8.22 6.34
N GLN A 270 -3.14 8.02 5.21
CA GLN A 270 -1.99 7.10 5.14
C GLN A 270 -0.72 7.70 5.74
N ALA A 271 -0.69 9.01 5.99
CA ALA A 271 0.41 9.69 6.66
C ALA A 271 0.46 9.40 8.17
N LEU A 272 -0.59 8.79 8.74
CA LEU A 272 -0.60 8.39 10.15
C LEU A 272 0.20 7.11 10.38
N PRO A 273 1.20 7.12 11.28
CA PRO A 273 2.00 5.93 11.57
C PRO A 273 1.16 4.86 12.30
N PRO A 274 1.49 3.56 12.16
CA PRO A 274 0.85 2.50 12.95
C PRO A 274 0.99 2.78 14.45
N GLY A 275 -0.12 2.73 15.20
CA GLY A 275 -0.12 2.99 16.64
C GLY A 275 -0.06 4.47 17.03
N TRP A 276 -0.27 5.41 16.11
CA TRP A 276 -0.31 6.85 16.39
C TRP A 276 -1.30 7.21 17.52
N SER A 277 -2.45 6.55 17.59
CA SER A 277 -3.46 6.75 18.63
C SER A 277 -2.93 6.41 20.01
N ASP A 278 -2.21 5.28 20.11
CA ASP A 278 -1.60 4.82 21.35
C ASP A 278 -0.50 5.77 21.79
N ALA A 279 0.32 6.25 20.84
CA ALA A 279 1.37 7.24 21.11
C ALA A 279 0.79 8.57 21.62
N VAL A 280 -0.24 9.10 20.96
CA VAL A 280 -0.95 10.32 21.37
C VAL A 280 -1.55 10.17 22.77
N GLU A 281 -2.17 9.02 23.06
CA GLU A 281 -2.74 8.76 24.38
C GLU A 281 -1.67 8.60 25.48
N VAL A 282 -0.55 7.94 25.18
CA VAL A 282 0.60 7.84 26.10
C VAL A 282 1.15 9.22 26.41
N LEU A 283 1.35 10.07 25.40
CA LEU A 283 1.82 11.44 25.58
C LEU A 283 0.86 12.27 26.45
N ALA A 284 -0.45 12.20 26.17
CA ALA A 284 -1.46 12.94 26.93
C ALA A 284 -1.51 12.49 28.40
N ARG A 285 -1.46 11.18 28.66
CA ARG A 285 -1.46 10.62 30.01
C ARG A 285 -0.18 10.95 30.78
N HIS A 286 0.98 10.91 30.11
CA HIS A 286 2.25 11.30 30.71
C HIS A 286 2.27 12.79 31.06
N ALA A 287 1.84 13.64 30.12
CA ALA A 287 1.67 15.07 30.36
C ALA A 287 0.76 15.35 31.56
N ALA A 288 -0.37 14.63 31.68
CA ALA A 288 -1.26 14.74 32.83
C ALA A 288 -0.53 14.46 34.16
N ARG A 289 0.34 13.43 34.21
CA ARG A 289 1.17 13.14 35.41
C ARG A 289 2.18 14.24 35.70
N CYS A 290 2.87 14.76 34.69
CA CYS A 290 3.83 15.85 34.88
C CYS A 290 3.13 17.13 35.36
N LEU A 291 2.01 17.49 34.74
CA LEU A 291 1.21 18.65 35.14
C LEU A 291 0.62 18.51 36.54
N GLU A 292 0.13 17.32 36.91
CA GLU A 292 -0.32 17.04 38.29
C GLU A 292 0.81 17.21 39.29
N THR A 293 1.98 16.66 39.00
CA THR A 293 3.15 16.74 39.88
C THR A 293 3.58 18.19 40.08
N LEU A 294 3.73 18.96 39.00
CA LEU A 294 4.09 20.38 39.07
C LEU A 294 3.02 21.23 39.76
N THR A 295 1.74 20.92 39.54
CA THR A 295 0.62 21.63 40.20
C THR A 295 0.58 21.31 41.69
N ALA A 296 0.79 20.05 42.08
CA ALA A 296 0.88 19.62 43.47
C ALA A 296 2.10 20.23 44.18
N MET A 297 3.27 20.25 43.52
CA MET A 297 4.49 20.88 44.03
C MET A 297 4.31 22.39 44.22
N ARG A 298 3.66 23.07 43.27
CA ARG A 298 3.31 24.49 43.42
C ARG A 298 2.34 24.68 44.58
N ALA A 299 1.27 23.90 44.68
CA ALA A 299 0.33 23.97 45.78
C ALA A 299 1.01 23.74 47.15
N ALA A 300 1.94 22.79 47.24
CA ALA A 300 2.72 22.49 48.45
C ALA A 300 3.79 23.57 48.75
N GLY A 301 4.43 24.13 47.73
CA GLY A 301 5.37 25.25 47.84
C GLY A 301 4.70 26.54 48.28
N TYR A 302 3.51 26.84 47.75
CA TYR A 302 2.63 27.90 48.26
C TYR A 302 2.18 27.60 49.69
N ALA A 303 1.85 26.34 50.03
CA ALA A 303 1.49 25.96 51.40
C ALA A 303 2.64 26.11 52.42
N ARG A 304 3.90 26.06 51.98
CA ARG A 304 5.08 26.39 52.83
C ARG A 304 5.39 27.89 52.93
N ALA A 305 4.87 28.74 52.03
CA ALA A 305 5.26 30.15 51.94
C ALA A 305 4.15 31.18 52.23
N SER A 306 2.84 30.87 52.13
CA SER A 306 1.76 31.72 52.69
C SER A 306 0.36 31.11 52.51
N LYS A 307 -0.57 31.49 53.39
CA LYS A 307 -2.04 31.30 53.32
C LYS A 307 -2.58 31.40 51.87
N PRO A 308 -3.63 30.63 51.49
CA PRO A 308 -4.01 30.52 50.09
C PRO A 308 -4.80 31.74 49.61
N ALA A 309 -4.34 32.34 48.52
CA ALA A 309 -5.18 32.85 47.45
C ALA A 309 -4.60 32.28 46.15
N VAL A 310 -5.38 31.46 45.45
CA VAL A 310 -4.99 30.91 44.14
C VAL A 310 -5.07 32.04 43.13
N VAL A 311 -3.92 32.46 42.60
CA VAL A 311 -3.80 33.22 41.35
C VAL A 311 -2.68 32.56 40.55
N VAL A 312 -3.03 32.04 39.37
CA VAL A 312 -2.06 31.53 38.39
C VAL A 312 -1.37 32.76 37.75
N PRO A 313 -0.02 32.88 37.79
CA PRO A 313 0.66 33.97 37.10
C PRO A 313 0.92 33.60 35.63
N MET A 314 0.54 34.51 34.71
CA MET A 314 1.06 34.59 33.34
C MET A 314 1.86 35.93 33.22
N PRO A 315 2.78 36.09 32.23
CA PRO A 315 3.86 37.10 32.21
C PRO A 315 3.43 38.59 32.28
N PRO A 316 4.38 39.52 32.57
CA PRO A 316 4.09 40.83 33.10
C PRO A 316 3.78 41.86 32.00
N HIS A 317 2.50 42.00 31.66
CA HIS A 317 1.88 43.28 31.30
C HIS A 317 0.37 43.07 31.18
N LEU A 318 -0.35 43.37 32.27
CA LEU A 318 -1.72 43.93 32.32
C LEU A 318 -2.23 43.81 33.77
N ARG A 319 -2.44 44.94 34.43
CA ARG A 319 -3.05 45.03 35.76
C ARG A 319 -4.57 44.95 35.62
N VAL A 320 -5.21 44.00 36.32
CA VAL A 320 -6.66 44.03 36.57
C VAL A 320 -6.89 44.05 38.08
N VAL A 321 -7.52 45.12 38.55
CA VAL A 321 -7.99 45.28 39.93
C VAL A 321 -9.33 44.57 40.06
N GLN A 322 -9.45 43.56 40.91
CA GLN A 322 -10.75 42.96 41.23
C GLN A 322 -11.45 43.73 42.37
N ARG A 323 -12.72 44.09 42.15
CA ARG A 323 -13.69 44.54 43.16
C ARG A 323 -14.65 43.37 43.47
N PRO A 324 -15.18 43.26 44.71
CA PRO A 324 -15.94 42.09 45.15
C PRO A 324 -17.38 42.14 44.63
N THR A 325 -17.89 41.03 44.10
CA THR A 325 -19.32 40.85 43.84
C THR A 325 -19.97 40.11 45.00
N LEU A 326 -20.98 40.74 45.58
CA LEU A 326 -21.95 40.17 46.51
C LEU A 326 -22.92 39.29 45.72
N GLU A 327 -23.11 38.04 46.15
CA GLU A 327 -24.38 37.33 46.29
C GLU A 327 -24.08 35.87 46.65
N THR A 328 -23.74 35.65 47.92
CA THR A 328 -23.79 34.34 48.57
C THR A 328 -25.05 34.34 49.42
N SER A 329 -25.94 33.36 49.23
CA SER A 329 -27.11 33.20 50.10
C SER A 329 -26.65 33.20 51.57
N MET A 330 -27.37 33.89 52.47
CA MET A 330 -27.01 33.96 53.89
C MET A 330 -26.86 32.56 54.52
N GLY A 331 -27.64 31.58 54.03
CA GLY A 331 -27.50 30.18 54.42
C GLY A 331 -26.15 29.57 54.03
N ASP A 332 -25.69 29.84 52.81
CA ASP A 332 -24.40 29.35 52.30
C ASP A 332 -23.23 30.00 53.04
N ALA A 333 -23.36 31.29 53.39
CA ALA A 333 -22.35 32.00 54.18
C ALA A 333 -22.23 31.44 55.62
N LEU A 334 -23.35 31.07 56.25
CA LEU A 334 -23.37 30.41 57.56
C LEU A 334 -22.79 28.99 57.49
N GLU A 335 -23.09 28.23 56.43
CA GLU A 335 -22.54 26.89 56.25
C GLU A 335 -21.03 26.91 55.96
N GLN A 336 -20.58 27.87 55.16
CA GLN A 336 -19.16 28.13 54.92
C GLN A 336 -18.45 28.53 56.22
N ALA A 337 -19.05 29.40 57.03
CA ALA A 337 -18.53 29.78 58.34
C ALA A 337 -18.39 28.56 59.27
N ARG A 338 -19.39 27.68 59.33
CA ARG A 338 -19.31 26.42 60.10
C ARG A 338 -18.21 25.49 59.59
N ARG A 339 -18.02 25.40 58.28
CA ARG A 339 -16.95 24.59 57.67
C ARG A 339 -15.56 25.10 58.05
N VAL A 340 -15.36 26.42 58.04
CA VAL A 340 -14.10 27.05 58.46
C VAL A 340 -13.86 26.85 59.96
N ALA A 341 -14.89 26.95 60.80
CA ALA A 341 -14.78 26.67 62.23
C ALA A 341 -14.34 25.22 62.48
N ARG A 342 -15.03 24.23 61.88
CA ARG A 342 -14.66 22.80 62.00
C ARG A 342 -13.22 22.52 61.61
N LEU A 343 -12.78 23.12 60.49
CA LEU A 343 -11.44 22.92 59.99
C LEU A 343 -10.39 23.41 60.99
N LEU A 344 -10.51 24.66 61.45
CA LEU A 344 -9.54 25.26 62.38
C LEU A 344 -9.52 24.54 63.73
N VAL A 345 -10.67 24.12 64.24
CA VAL A 345 -10.75 23.40 65.51
C VAL A 345 -10.22 21.96 65.37
N SER A 346 -10.46 21.29 64.23
CA SER A 346 -9.88 19.97 63.96
C SER A 346 -8.36 20.02 63.82
N GLU A 347 -7.83 21.12 63.27
CA GLU A 347 -6.40 21.36 63.17
C GLU A 347 -5.73 21.49 64.55
N ILE A 348 -6.35 22.20 65.49
CA ILE A 348 -5.88 22.23 66.90
C ILE A 348 -5.85 20.79 67.45
N ARG A 349 -6.93 20.02 67.24
CA ARG A 349 -7.02 18.64 67.73
C ARG A 349 -5.90 17.75 67.18
N LEU A 350 -5.61 17.86 65.88
CA LEU A 350 -4.59 17.06 65.21
C LEU A 350 -3.17 17.45 65.62
N ASN A 351 -2.90 18.75 65.76
CA ASN A 351 -1.55 19.24 66.09
C ASN A 351 -1.21 19.13 67.57
N ARG A 352 -2.22 19.13 68.45
CA ARG A 352 -2.08 19.12 69.91
C ARG A 352 -2.79 17.94 70.55
N GLU A 353 -2.79 16.78 69.89
CA GLU A 353 -3.56 15.61 70.32
C GLU A 353 -3.24 15.19 71.77
N ALA A 354 -1.96 15.18 72.14
CA ALA A 354 -1.52 14.84 73.49
C ALA A 354 -2.04 15.84 74.55
N ASP A 355 -2.00 17.14 74.26
CA ASP A 355 -2.48 18.19 75.16
C ASP A 355 -4.00 18.21 75.28
N VAL A 356 -4.72 17.86 74.20
CA VAL A 356 -6.18 17.67 74.22
C VAL A 356 -6.56 16.48 75.09
N MET A 357 -5.86 15.35 74.99
CA MET A 357 -6.15 14.19 75.83
C MET A 357 -5.85 14.46 77.30
N ALA A 358 -4.68 15.05 77.60
CA ALA A 358 -4.30 15.43 78.96
C ALA A 358 -5.26 16.48 79.56
N GLY A 359 -5.65 17.48 78.77
CA GLY A 359 -6.57 18.53 79.22
C GLY A 359 -8.00 18.07 79.44
N ARG A 360 -8.47 17.07 78.69
CA ARG A 360 -9.76 16.41 78.96
C ARG A 360 -9.75 15.64 80.28
N ALA A 361 -8.64 14.96 80.58
CA ALA A 361 -8.50 14.20 81.82
C ALA A 361 -8.35 15.10 83.06
N ALA A 362 -7.65 16.22 82.93
CA ALA A 362 -7.39 17.16 84.01
C ALA A 362 -8.43 18.30 84.13
N GLY A 363 -9.29 18.49 83.12
CA GLY A 363 -10.31 19.54 83.12
C GLY A 363 -9.79 20.95 82.80
N ASP A 364 -8.59 21.08 82.21
CA ASP A 364 -7.88 22.36 82.02
C ASP A 364 -7.57 22.68 80.54
N LEU A 365 -8.42 22.20 79.60
CA LEU A 365 -8.24 22.42 78.15
C LEU A 365 -8.09 23.91 77.79
N GLY A 366 -8.89 24.78 78.41
CA GLY A 366 -8.84 26.23 78.16
C GLY A 366 -7.47 26.83 78.46
N THR A 367 -6.81 26.37 79.52
CA THR A 367 -5.49 26.84 79.93
C THR A 367 -4.38 26.27 79.05
N ARG A 368 -4.47 24.97 78.69
CA ARG A 368 -3.44 24.29 77.88
C ARG A 368 -3.43 24.70 76.42
N LEU A 369 -4.61 24.93 75.84
CA LEU A 369 -4.79 25.22 74.42
C LEU A 369 -5.12 26.68 74.14
N GLY A 370 -5.11 27.56 75.16
CA GLY A 370 -5.55 28.94 75.05
C GLY A 370 -4.89 29.72 73.90
N ASP A 371 -3.56 29.61 73.76
CA ASP A 371 -2.82 30.29 72.69
C ASP A 371 -3.20 29.80 71.29
N ASP A 372 -3.41 28.50 71.14
CA ASP A 372 -3.78 27.88 69.86
C ASP A 372 -5.26 28.14 69.52
N ILE A 373 -6.13 28.18 70.53
CA ILE A 373 -7.53 28.60 70.41
C ILE A 373 -7.62 30.06 69.95
N GLU A 374 -6.87 30.97 70.57
CA GLU A 374 -6.90 32.40 70.21
C GLU A 374 -6.31 32.65 68.81
N ARG A 375 -5.26 31.91 68.45
CA ARG A 375 -4.69 31.93 67.09
C ARG A 375 -5.70 31.46 66.05
N ALA A 376 -6.42 30.37 66.34
CA ALA A 376 -7.46 29.85 65.46
C ALA A 376 -8.65 30.81 65.36
N ARG A 377 -9.07 31.41 66.48
CA ARG A 377 -10.14 32.42 66.52
C ARG A 377 -9.81 33.67 65.69
N ARG A 378 -8.57 34.17 65.79
CA ARG A 378 -8.10 35.28 64.93
C ARG A 378 -8.12 34.90 63.46
N THR A 379 -7.73 33.68 63.13
CA THR A 379 -7.75 33.16 61.76
C THR A 379 -9.17 32.99 61.24
N TYR A 380 -10.09 32.55 62.09
CA TYR A 380 -11.51 32.43 61.79
C TYR A 380 -12.12 33.79 61.44
N ARG A 381 -11.89 34.82 62.26
CA ARG A 381 -12.35 36.20 62.02
C ARG A 381 -11.82 36.81 60.72
N GLN A 382 -10.58 36.45 60.34
CA GLN A 382 -9.99 36.89 59.06
C GLN A 382 -10.63 36.23 57.84
N ARG A 383 -11.14 34.99 58.00
CA ARG A 383 -11.69 34.19 56.90
C ARG A 383 -13.21 34.29 56.78
N VAL A 384 -13.92 34.63 57.86
CA VAL A 384 -15.39 34.74 57.88
C VAL A 384 -15.80 36.22 57.95
N PRO A 385 -16.49 36.75 56.91
CA PRO A 385 -16.91 38.15 56.85
C PRO A 385 -17.71 38.60 58.08
N GLU A 386 -17.59 39.88 58.45
CA GLU A 386 -18.36 40.49 59.55
C GLU A 386 -19.87 40.49 59.31
N ALA A 387 -20.29 40.40 58.06
CA ALA A 387 -21.68 40.35 57.67
C ALA A 387 -22.40 39.04 58.07
N VAL A 388 -21.67 38.00 58.51
CA VAL A 388 -22.26 36.72 58.93
C VAL A 388 -22.78 36.82 60.38
N PRO A 389 -24.10 36.71 60.61
CA PRO A 389 -24.68 36.79 61.96
C PRO A 389 -24.18 35.65 62.84
N GLY A 390 -23.80 35.94 64.08
CA GLY A 390 -23.43 34.91 65.06
C GLY A 390 -22.12 34.17 64.76
N ARG A 391 -21.23 34.70 63.90
CA ARG A 391 -19.98 34.04 63.51
C ARG A 391 -19.13 33.55 64.70
N GLU A 392 -19.06 34.32 65.79
CA GLU A 392 -18.29 33.91 66.98
C GLU A 392 -18.91 32.69 67.67
N ALA A 393 -20.24 32.63 67.77
CA ALA A 393 -20.95 31.51 68.37
C ALA A 393 -20.75 30.22 67.56
N LEU A 394 -20.71 30.29 66.23
CA LEU A 394 -20.41 29.14 65.37
C LEU A 394 -19.02 28.55 65.62
N PHE A 395 -18.04 29.41 65.92
CA PHE A 395 -16.69 28.96 66.28
C PHE A 395 -16.68 28.31 67.67
N ASP A 396 -17.34 28.92 68.64
CA ASP A 396 -17.43 28.41 70.02
C ASP A 396 -18.15 27.06 70.09
N GLU A 397 -19.24 26.89 69.33
CA GLU A 397 -19.97 25.63 69.19
C GLU A 397 -19.06 24.50 68.69
N GLU A 398 -18.28 24.73 67.64
CA GLU A 398 -17.37 23.71 67.10
C GLU A 398 -16.20 23.42 68.04
N LEU A 399 -15.77 24.42 68.82
CA LEU A 399 -14.72 24.28 69.83
C LEU A 399 -15.16 23.35 70.97
N VAL A 400 -16.37 23.56 71.49
CA VAL A 400 -16.99 22.68 72.49
C VAL A 400 -17.21 21.28 71.91
N ARG A 401 -17.75 21.19 70.70
CA ARG A 401 -18.06 19.91 70.05
C ARG A 401 -16.82 19.07 69.78
N THR A 402 -15.74 19.68 69.29
CA THR A 402 -14.58 18.95 68.76
C THR A 402 -13.45 18.81 69.78
N LEU A 403 -13.16 19.84 70.58
CA LEU A 403 -12.09 19.78 71.59
C LEU A 403 -12.61 19.29 72.94
N ALA A 404 -13.83 19.64 73.32
CA ALA A 404 -14.36 19.33 74.65
C ALA A 404 -15.41 18.20 74.66
N ASN A 405 -15.60 17.48 73.54
CA ASN A 405 -16.60 16.41 73.40
C ASN A 405 -18.04 16.83 73.82
N GLY A 406 -18.37 18.12 73.71
CA GLY A 406 -19.67 18.65 74.11
C GLY A 406 -19.70 19.30 75.50
N ASP A 407 -18.66 19.19 76.32
CA ASP A 407 -18.61 19.78 77.66
C ASP A 407 -17.91 21.15 77.67
N ALA A 408 -18.69 22.23 77.65
CA ALA A 408 -18.17 23.60 77.65
C ALA A 408 -17.39 23.98 78.93
N THR A 409 -17.54 23.22 80.04
CA THR A 409 -16.86 23.54 81.30
C THR A 409 -15.35 23.36 81.22
N LEU A 410 -14.86 22.44 80.37
CA LEU A 410 -13.44 22.15 80.17
C LEU A 410 -12.67 23.31 79.51
N LEU A 411 -13.39 24.20 78.83
CA LEU A 411 -12.84 25.31 78.05
C LEU A 411 -12.83 26.64 78.83
N ARG A 412 -13.35 26.64 80.06
CA ARG A 412 -13.28 27.80 80.93
C ARG A 412 -11.85 27.97 81.42
N THR A 413 -11.18 29.03 80.99
CA THR A 413 -10.01 29.52 81.70
C THR A 413 -10.48 30.01 83.05
N GLY A 414 -9.96 29.42 84.14
CA GLY A 414 -10.25 29.88 85.50
C GLY A 414 -10.02 31.38 85.59
N SER A 415 -10.99 32.09 86.18
CA SER A 415 -10.81 33.48 86.59
C SER A 415 -9.79 33.60 87.71
#